data_AF-A0A929A1D3-F1
#
_entry.id   AF-A0A929A1D3-F1
#
_cell.length_a   1.000
_cell.length_b   1.000
_cell.length_c   1.000
_cell.angle_alpha   90.00
_cell.angle_beta   90.00
_cell.angle_gamma   90.00
#
_symmetry.space_group_name_H-M   'P 1'
#
loop_
_entity.id
_entity.type
_entity.pdbx_description
1 polymer ?
#
loop_
_entity_poly.entity_id
_entity_poly.type
_entity_poly.pdbx_seq_one_letter_code
_entity_poly.pdbx_strand_id
1 'polypeptide(L)'
;MTAFAPVAEAAKDEHGITAFNLTHLAYQGRLGDEGVPGYGVFVAGIQSGRITAEDLIEAAIDAGRLSAASLEDARFVRSVEQNLDRMVDHGQ
;
A
#
# COMPACT_ATOMS: atom_id res chain seq x y z
N MET A 1 -25.00 -21.47 4.22
CA MET A 1 -24.12 -20.85 3.20
C MET A 1 -24.10 -19.35 3.48
N THR A 2 -23.15 -18.89 4.29
CA THR A 2 -23.07 -17.46 4.64
C THR A 2 -22.45 -16.73 3.46
N ALA A 3 -23.26 -15.91 2.80
CA ALA A 3 -22.81 -15.00 1.76
C ALA A 3 -21.82 -14.00 2.37
N PHE A 4 -20.58 -14.02 1.89
CA PHE A 4 -19.67 -12.91 2.11
C PHE A 4 -20.17 -11.75 1.25
N ALA A 5 -20.70 -10.72 1.92
CA ALA A 5 -21.11 -9.48 1.30
C ALA A 5 -19.97 -8.88 0.45
N PRO A 6 -20.26 -8.16 -0.64
CA PRO A 6 -19.23 -7.49 -1.43
C PRO A 6 -18.54 -6.45 -0.54
N VAL A 7 -17.25 -6.66 -0.25
CA VAL A 7 -16.44 -5.63 0.39
C VAL A 7 -16.38 -4.44 -0.56
N ALA A 8 -16.77 -3.28 -0.04
CA ALA A 8 -16.99 -2.06 -0.79
C ALA A 8 -15.89 -1.80 -1.83
N GLU A 9 -16.36 -1.51 -3.05
CA GLU A 9 -15.58 -1.10 -4.21
C GLU A 9 -14.64 0.05 -3.82
N ALA A 10 -13.38 -0.30 -3.57
CA ALA A 10 -12.32 0.63 -3.23
C ALA A 10 -12.00 1.46 -4.47
N ALA A 11 -11.87 2.77 -4.27
CA ALA A 11 -11.61 3.77 -5.29
C ALA A 11 -10.53 3.29 -6.26
N LYS A 12 -10.94 3.14 -7.53
CA LYS A 12 -10.08 2.68 -8.61
C LYS A 12 -9.35 3.89 -9.15
N ASP A 13 -8.05 4.01 -8.85
CA ASP A 13 -7.14 4.76 -9.70
C ASP A 13 -7.07 4.07 -11.07
N GLU A 14 -6.60 4.74 -12.12
CA GLU A 14 -6.77 4.36 -13.55
C GLU A 14 -6.35 2.91 -13.89
N HIS A 15 -5.52 2.28 -13.05
CA HIS A 15 -4.99 0.92 -13.17
C HIS A 15 -5.57 -0.10 -12.17
N GLY A 16 -6.54 0.28 -11.33
CA GLY A 16 -7.27 -0.61 -10.42
C GLY A 16 -6.44 -1.15 -9.25
N ILE A 17 -5.29 -0.55 -8.94
CA ILE A 17 -4.48 -0.95 -7.78
C ILE A 17 -5.17 -0.49 -6.50
N THR A 18 -5.54 -1.45 -5.67
CA THR A 18 -6.08 -1.16 -4.33
C THR A 18 -4.96 -0.92 -3.33
N ALA A 19 -5.27 -0.27 -2.20
CA ALA A 19 -4.33 -0.11 -1.09
C ALA A 19 -3.73 -1.46 -0.63
N PHE A 20 -4.53 -2.53 -0.59
CA PHE A 20 -4.06 -3.87 -0.27
C PHE A 20 -3.07 -4.42 -1.31
N ASN A 21 -3.33 -4.19 -2.60
CA ASN A 21 -2.40 -4.62 -3.65
C ASN A 21 -1.08 -3.86 -3.55
N LEU A 22 -1.14 -2.54 -3.32
CA LEU A 22 0.05 -1.71 -3.16
C LEU A 22 0.94 -2.20 -2.02
N THR A 23 0.39 -2.39 -0.83
CA THR A 23 1.18 -2.86 0.33
C THR A 23 1.75 -4.25 0.11
N HIS A 24 1.01 -5.16 -0.55
CA HIS A 24 1.50 -6.51 -0.84
C HIS A 24 2.61 -6.51 -1.91
N LEU A 25 2.54 -5.64 -2.92
CA LEU A 25 3.62 -5.46 -3.90
C LEU A 25 4.90 -4.95 -3.22
N ALA A 26 4.76 -3.97 -2.33
CA ALA A 26 5.86 -3.42 -1.55
C ALA A 26 6.54 -4.49 -0.69
N TYR A 27 5.73 -5.24 0.07
CA TYR A 27 6.22 -6.35 0.88
C TYR A 27 6.95 -7.42 0.03
N GLN A 28 6.48 -7.69 -1.19
CA GLN A 28 7.15 -8.59 -2.13
C GLN A 28 8.45 -8.02 -2.74
N GLY A 29 8.85 -6.81 -2.35
CA GLY A 29 10.04 -6.13 -2.88
C GLY A 29 9.87 -5.58 -4.30
N ARG A 30 8.63 -5.42 -4.77
CA ARG A 30 8.33 -4.95 -6.14
C ARG A 30 8.46 -3.44 -6.33
N LEU A 31 8.90 -2.73 -5.28
CA LEU A 31 9.20 -1.29 -5.28
C LEU A 31 10.66 -1.02 -4.84
N GLY A 32 11.53 -2.04 -4.95
CA GLY A 32 12.91 -1.97 -4.51
C GLY A 32 13.77 -1.01 -5.33
N ASP A 33 13.49 -0.91 -6.63
CA ASP A 33 14.17 0.04 -7.53
C ASP A 33 13.81 1.51 -7.18
N GLU A 34 12.64 1.73 -6.55
CA GLU A 34 12.16 3.02 -6.04
C GLU A 34 12.55 3.25 -4.56
N GLY A 35 13.44 2.42 -4.01
CA GLY A 35 13.98 2.60 -2.67
C GLY A 35 13.12 2.03 -1.54
N VAL A 36 12.00 1.37 -1.83
CA VAL A 36 11.17 0.70 -0.82
C VAL A 36 11.64 -0.75 -0.64
N PRO A 37 12.27 -1.08 0.51
CA PRO A 37 12.74 -2.44 0.76
C PRO A 37 11.55 -3.40 0.93
N GLY A 38 11.76 -4.68 0.63
CA GLY A 38 10.75 -5.74 0.82
C GLY A 38 10.88 -6.52 2.13
N TYR A 39 9.97 -7.47 2.33
CA TYR A 39 9.97 -8.49 3.38
C TYR A 39 10.14 -7.92 4.80
N GLY A 40 10.91 -8.57 5.66
CA GLY A 40 11.11 -8.13 7.04
C GLY A 40 11.69 -6.71 7.17
N VAL A 41 12.43 -6.24 6.16
CA VAL A 41 12.97 -4.87 6.16
C VAL A 41 11.86 -3.85 5.88
N PHE A 42 10.90 -4.18 5.02
CA PHE A 42 9.67 -3.40 4.83
C PHE A 42 8.91 -3.24 6.15
N VAL A 43 8.63 -4.37 6.82
CA VAL A 43 7.86 -4.40 8.07
C VAL A 43 8.57 -3.63 9.19
N ALA A 44 9.89 -3.80 9.33
CA ALA A 44 10.68 -3.02 10.27
C ALA A 44 10.71 -1.52 9.93
N GLY A 45 10.66 -1.17 8.64
CA GLY A 45 10.55 0.19 8.13
C GLY A 45 9.25 0.86 8.57
N ILE A 46 8.11 0.16 8.42
CA ILE A 46 6.80 0.63 8.89
C ILE A 46 6.82 0.84 10.41
N GLN A 47 7.28 -0.15 11.18
CA GLN A 47 7.34 -0.08 12.65
C GLN A 47 8.19 1.10 13.15
N SER A 48 9.25 1.43 12.43
CA SER A 48 10.14 2.54 12.78
C SER A 48 9.64 3.90 12.27
N GLY A 49 8.53 3.95 11.52
CA GLY A 49 8.05 5.14 10.84
C GLY A 49 8.93 5.60 9.66
N ARG A 50 9.86 4.74 9.18
CA ARG A 50 10.71 5.02 8.02
C ARG A 50 10.02 4.77 6.69
N ILE A 51 8.91 4.05 6.71
CA ILE A 51 8.05 3.81 5.55
C ILE A 51 6.65 4.21 5.96
N THR A 52 6.16 5.27 5.34
CA THR A 52 4.80 5.78 5.52
C THR A 52 3.91 5.39 4.34
N ALA A 53 2.61 5.70 4.44
CA ALA A 53 1.71 5.54 3.31
C ALA A 53 2.11 6.46 2.14
N GLU A 54 2.58 7.68 2.43
CA GLU A 54 3.01 8.66 1.44
C GLU A 54 4.23 8.15 0.67
N ASP A 55 5.28 7.70 1.36
CA ASP A 55 6.49 7.11 0.74
C ASP A 55 6.13 5.98 -0.23
N LEU A 56 5.15 5.16 0.16
CA LEU A 56 4.75 4.00 -0.62
C LEU A 56 3.95 4.38 -1.87
N ILE A 57 3.08 5.38 -1.75
CA ILE A 57 2.29 5.89 -2.87
C ILE A 57 3.22 6.62 -3.85
N GLU A 58 4.16 7.42 -3.36
CA GLU A 58 5.18 8.09 -4.17
C GLU A 58 6.03 7.08 -4.95
N ALA A 59 6.54 6.03 -4.29
CA ALA A 59 7.28 4.97 -4.96
C ALA A 59 6.45 4.29 -6.06
N ALA A 60 5.16 4.04 -5.83
CA ALA A 60 4.30 3.45 -6.84
C ALA A 60 3.96 4.41 -8.00
N ILE A 61 3.94 5.72 -7.77
CA ILE A 61 3.83 6.73 -8.83
C ILE A 61 5.11 6.74 -9.68
N ASP A 62 6.28 6.75 -9.05
CA ASP A 62 7.57 6.71 -9.76
C ASP A 62 7.74 5.43 -10.59
N ALA A 63 7.26 4.31 -10.06
CA ALA A 63 7.16 3.03 -10.77
C ALA A 63 6.12 2.99 -11.91
N GLY A 64 5.38 4.07 -12.13
CA GLY A 64 4.32 4.16 -13.15
C GLY A 64 3.09 3.28 -12.87
N ARG A 65 2.86 2.91 -11.61
CA ARG A 65 1.76 2.03 -11.20
C ARG A 65 0.53 2.78 -10.69
N LEU A 66 0.71 4.00 -10.21
CA LEU A 66 -0.36 4.89 -9.74
C LEU A 66 -0.26 6.24 -10.44
N SER A 67 -1.38 6.95 -10.54
CA SER A 67 -1.39 8.35 -10.92
C SER A 67 -0.97 9.24 -9.75
N ALA A 68 -0.40 10.41 -10.03
CA ALA A 68 -0.11 11.42 -9.01
C ALA A 68 -1.36 11.84 -8.20
N ALA A 69 -2.54 11.73 -8.80
CA ALA A 69 -3.82 12.00 -8.13
C ALA A 69 -4.08 11.07 -6.92
N SER A 70 -3.43 9.90 -6.85
CA SER A 70 -3.56 8.98 -5.70
C SER A 70 -3.08 9.60 -4.38
N LEU A 71 -2.15 10.56 -4.41
CA LEU A 71 -1.72 11.30 -3.21
C LEU A 71 -2.76 12.31 -2.74
N GLU A 72 -3.58 12.82 -3.65
CA GLU A 72 -4.64 13.79 -3.34
C GLU A 72 -5.93 13.10 -2.86
N ASP A 73 -6.08 11.80 -3.13
CA ASP A 73 -7.20 11.00 -2.61
C ASP A 73 -6.94 10.59 -1.14
N ALA A 74 -7.42 11.43 -0.23
CA ALA A 74 -7.32 11.19 1.21
C ALA A 74 -7.92 9.83 1.65
N ARG A 75 -8.93 9.30 0.94
CA ARG A 75 -9.51 7.98 1.25
C ARG A 75 -8.55 6.87 0.85
N PHE A 76 -7.86 7.01 -0.27
CA PHE A 76 -6.84 6.07 -0.72
C PHE A 76 -5.65 6.07 0.24
N VAL A 77 -5.08 7.25 0.55
CA VAL A 77 -3.98 7.42 1.52
C VAL A 77 -4.34 6.75 2.86
N ARG A 78 -5.52 7.08 3.40
CA ARG A 78 -6.01 6.50 4.66
C ARG A 78 -6.20 4.98 4.59
N SER A 79 -6.50 4.45 3.40
CA SER A 79 -6.63 3.00 3.19
C SER A 79 -5.27 2.33 3.17
N VAL A 80 -4.25 2.97 2.61
CA VAL A 80 -2.86 2.49 2.63
C VAL A 80 -2.33 2.47 4.06
N GLU A 81 -2.50 3.55 4.82
CA GLU A 81 -2.12 3.63 6.24
C GLU A 81 -2.69 2.45 7.06
N GLN A 82 -3.98 2.16 6.91
CA GLN A 82 -4.63 1.05 7.61
C GLN A 82 -4.12 -0.33 7.17
N ASN A 83 -3.67 -0.48 5.92
CA ASN A 83 -3.06 -1.74 5.49
C ASN A 83 -1.66 -1.91 6.09
N LEU A 84 -0.86 -0.83 6.19
CA LEU A 84 0.44 -0.86 6.85
C LEU A 84 0.33 -1.21 8.34
N ASP A 85 -0.63 -0.62 9.05
CA ASP A 85 -0.92 -0.92 10.45
C ASP A 85 -1.25 -2.42 10.66
N ARG A 86 -2.12 -2.99 9.81
CA ARG A 86 -2.45 -4.43 9.85
C ARG A 86 -1.27 -5.35 9.58
N MET A 87 -0.33 -4.94 8.73
CA MET A 87 0.87 -5.74 8.47
C MET A 87 1.75 -5.84 9.71
N VAL A 88 1.85 -4.75 10.48
CA VAL A 88 2.61 -4.72 11.73
C VAL A 88 1.91 -5.49 12.84
N ASP A 89 0.61 -5.33 13.00
CA ASP A 89 -0.16 -6.01 14.06
C ASP A 89 -0.14 -7.54 13.92
N HIS A 90 -0.19 -8.04 12.68
CA HIS A 90 -0.26 -9.48 12.39
C HIS A 90 1.08 -10.15 12.09
N GLY A 91 2.19 -9.41 12.06
CA GLY A 91 3.55 -9.97 11.88
C GLY A 91 3.73 -10.80 10.61
N GLN A 92 3.11 -10.39 9.49
CA GLN A 92 3.22 -11.04 8.19
C GLN A 92 4.46 -10.56 7.43
#